data_AF-A0AAD8HTF2-F1
#
_entry.id   AF-A0AAD8HTF2-F1
#
_cell.length_a   1.000
_cell.length_b   1.000
_cell.length_c   1.000
_cell.angle_alpha   90.00
_cell.angle_beta   90.00
_cell.angle_gamma   90.00
#
_symmetry.space_group_name_H-M   'P 1'
#
loop_
_entity.id
_entity.type
_entity.pdbx_description
1 polymer ?
#
loop_
_entity_poly.entity_id
_entity_poly.type
_entity_poly.pdbx_seq_one_letter_code
_entity_poly.pdbx_strand_id
1 'polypeptide(L)'
;MEWSEYGNGSFHSFVQSEQPEASAESKKIVGVFYKDNEYPSVNPSFLGCAENALGIREWLESKGHQYIVTDDKEGPDCELEKHIHDLHVLISTPFHPAYVTAERIKKAKNLQLLLTAGIGSDHIDLNDAAAIGLTVAEITGSNLFLLQKMSLKMEPEIENQIGA
;
A
#
# COMPACT_ATOMS: atom_id res chain seq x y z
N MET A 1 -36.48 19.37 -9.53
CA MET A 1 -35.45 19.05 -10.54
C MET A 1 -35.15 17.57 -10.39
N GLU A 2 -35.64 16.78 -11.34
CA GLU A 2 -35.48 15.34 -11.43
C GLU A 2 -34.08 14.97 -11.93
N TRP A 3 -33.53 13.90 -11.38
CA TRP A 3 -32.21 13.34 -11.71
C TRP A 3 -32.31 12.34 -12.88
N SER A 4 -32.79 12.76 -14.04
CA SER A 4 -33.03 11.86 -15.19
C SER A 4 -32.29 12.21 -16.49
N GLU A 5 -31.31 13.13 -16.51
CA GLU A 5 -30.71 13.61 -17.76
C GLU A 5 -29.17 13.49 -17.89
N TYR A 6 -28.54 12.46 -17.30
CA TYR A 6 -27.15 12.12 -17.64
C TYR A 6 -27.02 10.65 -18.01
N GLY A 7 -27.56 10.29 -19.17
CA GLY A 7 -27.39 8.99 -19.80
C GLY A 7 -27.32 9.12 -21.31
N ASN A 8 -26.11 9.36 -21.85
CA ASN A 8 -25.67 8.84 -23.15
C ASN A 8 -24.19 9.20 -23.40
N GLY A 9 -23.31 8.60 -22.61
CA GLY A 9 -21.91 8.44 -22.96
C GLY A 9 -21.73 7.07 -23.61
N SER A 10 -21.33 7.04 -24.88
CA SER A 10 -20.94 5.82 -25.60
C SER A 10 -19.84 5.08 -24.81
N PHE A 11 -20.17 3.95 -24.19
CA PHE A 11 -19.17 3.02 -23.68
C PHE A 11 -18.42 2.40 -24.87
N HIS A 12 -17.24 2.93 -25.17
CA HIS A 12 -16.29 2.25 -26.03
C HIS A 12 -15.70 1.09 -25.23
N SER A 13 -16.05 -0.14 -25.58
CA SER A 13 -15.38 -1.33 -25.04
C SER A 13 -13.90 -1.24 -25.39
N PHE A 14 -13.05 -0.97 -24.40
CA PHE A 14 -11.62 -1.17 -24.54
C PHE A 14 -11.40 -2.66 -24.73
N VAL A 15 -11.18 -3.07 -25.98
CA VAL A 15 -10.58 -4.37 -26.29
C VAL A 15 -9.17 -4.31 -25.74
N GLN A 16 -8.94 -5.00 -24.63
CA GLN A 16 -7.60 -5.22 -24.10
C GLN A 16 -6.88 -6.07 -25.15
N SER A 17 -5.92 -5.47 -25.86
CA SER A 17 -5.05 -6.25 -26.72
C SER A 17 -4.21 -7.14 -25.82
N GLU A 18 -4.43 -8.45 -25.89
CA GLU A 18 -3.54 -9.43 -25.27
C GLU A 18 -2.15 -9.24 -25.91
N GLN A 19 -1.28 -8.55 -25.18
CA GLN A 19 0.14 -8.60 -25.43
C GLN A 19 0.61 -10.03 -25.09
N PRO A 20 1.52 -10.63 -25.87
CA PRO A 20 2.05 -11.94 -25.53
C PRO A 20 2.65 -11.87 -24.12
N GLU A 21 2.27 -12.78 -23.22
CA GLU A 21 2.92 -12.96 -21.93
C GLU A 21 4.37 -13.39 -22.19
N ALA A 22 5.26 -12.42 -22.40
CA ALA A 22 6.66 -12.59 -22.08
C ALA A 22 6.70 -13.03 -20.63
N SER A 23 7.38 -14.14 -20.31
CA SER A 23 7.54 -14.58 -18.93
C SER A 23 8.29 -13.48 -18.18
N ALA A 24 7.55 -12.55 -17.58
CA ALA A 24 8.10 -11.51 -16.75
C ALA A 24 8.87 -12.23 -15.64
N GLU A 25 10.15 -11.88 -15.50
CA GLU A 25 11.00 -12.44 -14.45
C GLU A 25 10.26 -12.37 -13.11
N SER A 26 10.23 -13.50 -12.38
CA SER A 26 9.57 -13.58 -11.07
C SER A 26 10.10 -12.48 -10.15
N LYS A 27 9.18 -11.69 -9.56
CA LYS A 27 9.51 -10.63 -8.61
C LYS A 27 9.15 -11.05 -7.20
N LYS A 28 9.92 -10.55 -6.24
CA LYS A 28 9.68 -10.69 -4.80
C LYS A 28 9.04 -9.43 -4.27
N ILE A 29 7.79 -9.54 -3.87
CA ILE A 29 6.99 -8.46 -3.28
C ILE A 29 6.88 -8.74 -1.79
N VAL A 30 7.13 -7.71 -0.97
CA VAL A 30 6.97 -7.77 0.48
C VAL A 30 5.88 -6.77 0.88
N GLY A 31 4.84 -7.24 1.57
CA GLY A 31 3.79 -6.43 2.16
C GLY A 31 3.97 -6.33 3.67
N VAL A 32 3.98 -5.10 4.19
CA VAL A 32 4.05 -4.83 5.63
C VAL A 32 2.75 -4.18 6.11
N PHE A 33 2.01 -4.91 6.94
CA PHE A 33 0.68 -4.52 7.42
C PHE A 33 0.55 -4.87 8.90
N TYR A 34 -0.29 -4.15 9.64
CA TYR A 34 -0.58 -4.55 11.01
C TYR A 34 -1.38 -5.85 11.04
N LYS A 35 -1.30 -6.53 12.19
CA LYS A 35 -2.08 -7.72 12.50
C LYS A 35 -3.25 -7.35 13.40
N ASP A 36 -4.42 -7.87 13.11
CA ASP A 36 -5.65 -7.58 13.87
C ASP A 36 -6.22 -8.85 14.56
N ASN A 37 -5.85 -10.04 14.06
CA ASN A 37 -6.22 -11.39 14.52
C ASN A 37 -7.71 -11.73 14.48
N GLU A 38 -8.62 -10.82 14.85
CA GLU A 38 -10.05 -11.10 15.03
C GLU A 38 -10.92 -10.47 13.95
N TYR A 39 -10.78 -9.16 13.72
CA TYR A 39 -11.64 -8.42 12.80
C TYR A 39 -11.61 -8.92 11.34
N PRO A 40 -10.47 -9.36 10.78
CA PRO A 40 -10.41 -9.86 9.41
C PRO A 40 -11.31 -11.09 9.16
N SER A 41 -11.51 -11.92 10.20
CA SER A 41 -12.35 -13.12 10.11
C SER A 41 -13.84 -12.82 10.00
N VAL A 42 -14.28 -11.71 10.58
CA VAL A 42 -15.69 -11.26 10.57
C VAL A 42 -15.97 -10.26 9.45
N ASN A 43 -14.93 -9.63 8.88
CA ASN A 43 -15.05 -8.72 7.75
C ASN A 43 -13.97 -9.02 6.69
N PRO A 44 -14.26 -9.89 5.70
CA PRO A 44 -13.33 -10.22 4.62
C PRO A 44 -12.95 -9.01 3.74
N SER A 45 -13.73 -7.92 3.77
CA SER A 45 -13.40 -6.68 3.05
C SER A 45 -12.38 -5.80 3.80
N PHE A 46 -11.90 -6.23 4.97
CA PHE A 46 -10.85 -5.54 5.71
C PHE A 46 -9.48 -5.89 5.14
N LEU A 47 -9.15 -5.28 4.01
CA LEU A 47 -7.99 -5.69 3.20
C LEU A 47 -6.64 -5.20 3.72
N GLY A 48 -6.61 -4.13 4.54
CA GLY A 48 -5.39 -3.43 4.96
C GLY A 48 -4.55 -4.10 6.07
N CYS A 49 -4.80 -5.38 6.37
CA CYS A 49 -4.13 -6.14 7.44
C CYS A 49 -3.29 -7.30 6.88
N ALA A 50 -2.42 -7.87 7.71
CA ALA A 50 -1.54 -8.98 7.32
C ALA A 50 -2.31 -10.24 6.89
N GLU A 51 -3.47 -10.51 7.48
CA GLU A 51 -4.29 -11.69 7.22
C GLU A 51 -4.90 -11.65 5.81
N ASN A 52 -5.39 -10.49 5.38
CA ASN A 52 -6.04 -10.33 4.08
C ASN A 52 -5.10 -9.79 2.99
N ALA A 53 -3.97 -9.18 3.38
CA ALA A 53 -2.88 -8.79 2.50
C ALA A 53 -3.32 -8.07 1.21
N LEU A 54 -4.16 -7.05 1.36
CA LEU A 54 -4.79 -6.27 0.29
C LEU A 54 -5.69 -7.07 -0.68
N GLY A 55 -5.88 -8.37 -0.47
CA GLY A 55 -6.61 -9.26 -1.37
C GLY A 55 -5.88 -9.55 -2.68
N ILE A 56 -4.56 -9.32 -2.76
CA ILE A 56 -3.79 -9.41 -4.01
C ILE A 56 -2.90 -10.65 -4.10
N ARG A 57 -2.89 -11.52 -3.09
CA ARG A 57 -2.01 -12.70 -3.03
C ARG A 57 -2.19 -13.62 -4.23
N GLU A 58 -3.41 -14.10 -4.45
CA GLU A 58 -3.71 -15.04 -5.54
C GLU A 58 -3.36 -14.43 -6.90
N TRP A 59 -3.63 -13.13 -7.08
CA TRP A 59 -3.28 -12.42 -8.30
C TRP A 59 -1.76 -12.37 -8.54
N LEU A 60 -0.96 -12.00 -7.53
CA LEU A 60 0.51 -11.98 -7.63
C LEU A 60 1.09 -13.38 -7.90
N GLU A 61 0.63 -14.38 -7.16
CA GLU A 61 1.10 -15.76 -7.29
C GLU A 61 0.70 -16.37 -8.64
N SER A 62 -0.49 -16.05 -9.16
CA SER A 62 -0.92 -16.49 -10.51
C SER A 62 -0.04 -15.93 -11.64
N LYS A 63 0.65 -14.82 -11.41
CA LYS A 63 1.62 -14.22 -12.34
C LYS A 63 3.06 -14.71 -12.09
N GLY A 64 3.25 -15.68 -11.21
CA GLY A 64 4.55 -16.27 -10.90
C GLY A 64 5.41 -15.41 -9.99
N HIS A 65 4.84 -14.42 -9.31
CA HIS A 65 5.55 -13.60 -8.33
C HIS A 65 5.48 -14.21 -6.92
N GLN A 66 6.46 -13.89 -6.08
CA GLN A 66 6.44 -14.25 -4.66
C GLN A 66 5.85 -13.10 -3.85
N TYR A 67 4.88 -13.39 -2.98
CA TYR A 67 4.32 -12.38 -2.08
C TYR A 67 4.51 -12.79 -0.61
N ILE A 68 5.43 -12.12 0.07
CA ILE A 68 5.64 -12.27 1.51
C ILE A 68 4.88 -11.17 2.24
N VAL A 69 4.23 -11.54 3.34
CA VAL A 69 3.47 -10.60 4.17
C VAL A 69 3.92 -10.75 5.60
N THR A 70 4.19 -9.63 6.28
CA THR A 70 4.63 -9.60 7.66
C THR A 70 4.11 -8.36 8.39
N ASP A 71 3.84 -8.49 9.68
CA ASP A 71 3.68 -7.36 10.61
C ASP A 71 5.00 -7.03 11.33
N ASP A 72 5.97 -7.94 11.31
CA ASP A 72 7.26 -7.79 11.96
C ASP A 72 8.24 -6.97 11.10
N LYS A 73 8.41 -5.70 11.49
CA LYS A 73 9.12 -4.67 10.71
C LYS A 73 10.24 -3.94 11.47
N GLU A 74 10.41 -4.24 12.75
CA GLU A 74 11.25 -3.48 13.68
C GLU A 74 12.30 -4.35 14.37
N GLY A 75 13.51 -3.81 14.49
CA GLY A 75 14.67 -4.52 15.03
C GLY A 75 15.50 -5.22 13.94
N PRO A 76 16.76 -5.56 14.26
CA PRO A 76 17.71 -6.12 13.30
C PRO A 76 17.33 -7.53 12.83
N ASP A 77 16.55 -8.26 13.63
CA ASP A 77 16.17 -9.66 13.38
C ASP A 77 14.72 -9.81 12.89
N CYS A 78 14.04 -8.70 12.60
CA CYS A 78 12.66 -8.73 12.13
C CYS A 78 12.53 -9.44 10.77
N GLU A 79 11.34 -9.98 10.51
CA GLU A 79 11.03 -10.65 9.24
C GLU A 79 11.30 -9.75 8.03
N LEU A 80 11.00 -8.45 8.11
CA LEU A 80 11.30 -7.52 7.03
C LEU A 80 12.81 -7.50 6.68
N GLU A 81 13.72 -7.45 7.66
CA GLU A 81 15.18 -7.41 7.41
C GLU A 81 15.67 -8.65 6.65
N LYS A 82 15.00 -9.79 6.80
CA LYS A 82 15.29 -11.04 6.07
C LYS A 82 14.97 -10.97 4.58
N HIS A 83 14.32 -9.90 4.11
CA HIS A 83 13.90 -9.77 2.72
C HIS A 83 14.37 -8.47 2.06
N ILE A 84 14.88 -7.51 2.83
CA ILE A 84 15.33 -6.22 2.28
C ILE A 84 16.34 -6.39 1.15
N HIS A 85 17.25 -7.35 1.28
CA HIS A 85 18.39 -7.51 0.37
C HIS A 85 18.00 -7.98 -1.03
N ASP A 86 16.88 -8.69 -1.20
CA ASP A 86 16.47 -9.33 -2.45
C ASP A 86 15.04 -8.98 -2.92
N LEU A 87 14.27 -8.21 -2.13
CA LEU A 87 12.95 -7.74 -2.55
C LEU A 87 13.04 -6.77 -3.73
N HIS A 88 11.97 -6.77 -4.54
CA HIS A 88 11.81 -5.89 -5.71
C HIS A 88 10.79 -4.79 -5.44
N VAL A 89 9.74 -5.13 -4.69
CA VAL A 89 8.66 -4.20 -4.31
C VAL A 89 8.43 -4.31 -2.81
N LEU A 90 8.39 -3.17 -2.12
CA LEU A 90 7.93 -3.08 -0.74
C LEU A 90 6.62 -2.30 -0.72
N ILE A 91 5.58 -2.92 -0.17
CA ILE A 91 4.27 -2.31 0.04
C ILE A 91 4.10 -2.12 1.55
N SER A 92 3.75 -0.93 2.01
CA SER A 92 3.37 -0.72 3.41
C SER A 92 2.22 0.28 3.54
N THR A 93 1.70 0.44 4.75
CA THR A 93 0.63 1.41 5.03
C THR A 93 1.12 2.46 6.02
N PRO A 94 0.58 3.69 5.99
CA PRO A 94 0.88 4.69 7.03
C PRO A 94 0.45 4.25 8.44
N PHE A 95 -0.50 3.31 8.55
CA PHE A 95 -1.00 2.78 9.83
C PHE A 95 -0.04 1.78 10.48
N HIS A 96 0.82 1.14 9.68
CA HIS A 96 1.88 0.25 10.16
C HIS A 96 3.14 0.41 9.29
N PRO A 97 3.82 1.58 9.39
CA PRO A 97 4.78 2.01 8.39
C PRO A 97 6.06 1.18 8.45
N ALA A 98 6.44 0.60 7.32
CA ALA A 98 7.77 0.02 7.14
C ALA A 98 8.77 1.15 6.88
N TYR A 99 9.42 1.66 7.92
CA TYR A 99 10.39 2.75 7.75
C TYR A 99 11.52 2.35 6.78
N VAL A 100 11.64 3.05 5.66
CA VAL A 100 12.65 2.80 4.62
C VAL A 100 13.77 3.82 4.77
N THR A 101 14.72 3.51 5.65
CA THR A 101 15.87 4.37 5.93
C THR A 101 16.93 4.28 4.84
N ALA A 102 17.82 5.28 4.80
CA ALA A 102 19.08 5.25 4.07
C ALA A 102 19.82 3.90 4.12
N GLU A 103 19.88 3.29 5.31
CA GLU A 103 20.57 2.01 5.52
C GLU A 103 19.84 0.85 4.82
N ARG A 104 18.51 0.80 4.90
CA ARG A 104 17.70 -0.22 4.23
C ARG A 104 17.79 -0.07 2.71
N ILE A 105 17.75 1.16 2.20
CA ILE A 105 17.92 1.47 0.77
C ILE A 105 19.28 0.95 0.26
N LYS A 106 20.37 1.18 1.02
CA LYS A 106 21.70 0.68 0.65
C LYS A 106 21.79 -0.85 0.62
N LYS A 107 21.06 -1.55 1.50
CA LYS A 107 20.98 -3.01 1.53
C LYS A 107 20.12 -3.57 0.39
N ALA A 108 19.11 -2.85 -0.07
CA ALA A 108 18.10 -3.33 -1.00
C ALA A 108 18.56 -3.28 -2.47
N LYS A 109 19.29 -4.31 -2.91
CA LYS A 109 19.95 -4.33 -4.22
C LYS A 109 18.99 -4.47 -5.41
N ASN A 110 17.85 -5.12 -5.20
CA ASN A 110 16.87 -5.42 -6.24
C ASN A 110 15.64 -4.49 -6.17
N LEU A 111 15.59 -3.60 -5.19
CA LEU A 111 14.43 -2.76 -4.93
C LEU A 111 14.21 -1.81 -6.12
N GLN A 112 12.97 -1.75 -6.59
CA GLN A 112 12.54 -0.96 -7.74
C GLN A 112 11.39 -0.02 -7.38
N LEU A 113 10.48 -0.48 -6.51
CA LEU A 113 9.25 0.23 -6.17
C LEU A 113 8.98 0.18 -4.67
N LEU A 114 8.77 1.35 -4.08
CA LEU A 114 8.17 1.55 -2.76
C LEU A 114 6.74 2.05 -2.96
N LEU A 115 5.76 1.29 -2.45
CA LEU A 115 4.34 1.59 -2.63
C LEU A 115 3.65 1.77 -1.28
N THR A 116 3.12 2.97 -1.05
CA THR A 116 2.25 3.24 0.10
C THR A 116 0.82 2.86 -0.27
N ALA A 117 0.27 1.83 0.39
CA ALA A 117 -1.14 1.46 0.34
C ALA A 117 -1.97 2.45 1.19
N GLY A 118 -2.12 3.66 0.67
CA GLY A 118 -2.72 4.80 1.36
C GLY A 118 -2.15 6.12 0.82
N ILE A 119 -2.11 7.15 1.68
CA ILE A 119 -1.51 8.46 1.40
C ILE A 119 -0.59 8.80 2.57
N GLY A 120 0.63 9.26 2.27
CA GLY A 120 1.64 9.59 3.28
C GLY A 120 2.85 8.67 3.18
N SER A 121 3.91 9.17 2.55
CA SER A 121 5.15 8.44 2.29
C SER A 121 6.34 8.96 3.09
N ASP A 122 6.10 9.69 4.19
CA ASP A 122 7.11 10.28 5.07
C ASP A 122 7.96 9.24 5.84
N HIS A 123 7.50 8.00 5.90
CA HIS A 123 8.25 6.87 6.44
C HIS A 123 9.36 6.37 5.50
N ILE A 124 9.55 7.00 4.35
CA ILE A 124 10.59 6.68 3.36
C ILE A 124 11.60 7.83 3.31
N ASP A 125 12.90 7.50 3.31
CA ASP A 125 13.95 8.46 2.99
C ASP A 125 13.90 8.81 1.49
N LEU A 126 13.08 9.81 1.15
CA LEU A 126 12.83 10.21 -0.24
C LEU A 126 14.09 10.74 -0.93
N ASN A 127 15.04 11.31 -0.19
CA ASN A 127 16.27 11.85 -0.77
C ASN A 127 17.18 10.70 -1.24
N ASP A 128 17.41 9.71 -0.38
CA ASP A 128 18.20 8.55 -0.75
C ASP A 128 17.49 7.66 -1.79
N ALA A 129 16.16 7.55 -1.71
CA ALA A 129 15.38 6.85 -2.72
C ALA A 129 15.53 7.51 -4.11
N ALA A 130 15.40 8.84 -4.17
CA ALA A 130 15.60 9.59 -5.41
C ALA A 130 17.04 9.50 -5.93
N ALA A 131 18.03 9.54 -5.04
CA ALA A 131 19.45 9.50 -5.41
C ALA A 131 19.85 8.22 -6.16
N ILE A 132 19.15 7.11 -5.92
CA ILE A 132 19.38 5.83 -6.63
C ILE A 132 18.29 5.52 -7.67
N GLY A 133 17.38 6.46 -7.94
CA GLY A 133 16.33 6.32 -8.95
C GLY A 133 15.21 5.34 -8.57
N LEU A 134 14.93 5.13 -7.29
CA LEU A 134 13.77 4.33 -6.86
C LEU A 134 12.47 5.04 -7.21
N THR A 135 11.46 4.25 -7.60
CA THR A 135 10.10 4.76 -7.69
C THR A 135 9.45 4.70 -6.32
N VAL A 136 8.95 5.85 -5.85
CA VAL A 136 8.07 5.94 -4.68
C VAL A 136 6.70 6.38 -5.15
N ALA A 137 5.68 5.61 -4.79
CA ALA A 137 4.30 5.88 -5.19
C ALA A 137 3.33 5.66 -4.03
N GLU A 138 2.18 6.31 -4.11
CA GLU A 138 1.09 6.18 -3.16
C GLU A 138 -0.25 6.31 -3.91
N ILE A 139 -1.36 5.99 -3.25
CA ILE A 139 -2.69 6.00 -3.87
C ILE A 139 -3.37 7.35 -3.58
N THR A 140 -2.87 8.42 -4.20
CA THR A 140 -3.36 9.78 -4.01
C THR A 140 -4.88 9.86 -4.23
N GLY A 141 -5.58 10.51 -3.31
CA GLY A 141 -7.05 10.66 -3.32
C GLY A 141 -7.84 9.52 -2.69
N SER A 142 -7.22 8.37 -2.38
CA SER A 142 -7.92 7.17 -1.89
C SER A 142 -8.71 7.36 -0.59
N ASN A 143 -8.25 8.21 0.33
CA ASN A 143 -8.87 8.41 1.64
C ASN A 143 -9.22 9.88 1.95
N LEU A 144 -9.13 10.80 0.98
CA LEU A 144 -9.28 12.24 1.22
C LEU A 144 -10.68 12.60 1.79
N PHE A 145 -11.72 11.95 1.27
CA PHE A 145 -13.09 12.14 1.77
C PHE A 145 -13.29 11.62 3.21
N LEU A 146 -12.58 10.55 3.59
CA LEU A 146 -12.62 10.02 4.96
C LEU A 146 -11.96 11.02 5.92
N LEU A 147 -10.81 11.57 5.56
CA LEU A 147 -10.12 12.61 6.34
C LEU A 147 -10.99 13.85 6.54
N GLN A 148 -11.68 14.31 5.49
CA GLN A 148 -12.62 15.42 5.59
C GLN A 148 -13.74 15.13 6.61
N LYS A 149 -14.33 13.93 6.55
CA LYS A 149 -15.36 13.50 7.50
C LYS A 149 -14.83 13.38 8.92
N MET A 150 -13.58 12.97 9.11
CA MET A 150 -12.94 12.91 10.42
C MET A 150 -12.80 14.31 11.02
N SER A 151 -12.34 15.30 10.25
CA SER A 151 -12.19 16.69 10.71
C SER A 151 -13.49 17.24 11.32
N LEU A 152 -14.61 17.08 10.62
CA LEU A 152 -15.92 17.54 11.08
C LEU A 152 -16.39 16.85 12.37
N LYS A 153 -15.95 15.60 12.60
CA LYS A 153 -16.28 14.87 13.83
C LYS A 153 -15.34 15.22 15.00
N MET A 154 -14.13 15.69 14.71
CA MET A 154 -13.16 16.10 15.71
C MET A 154 -13.47 17.48 16.30
N GLU A 155 -14.01 18.41 15.49
CA GLU A 155 -14.36 19.78 15.91
C GLU A 155 -15.10 19.84 17.27
N PRO A 156 -16.28 19.21 17.45
CA PRO A 156 -17.01 19.30 18.72
C PRO A 156 -16.28 18.61 19.89
N GLU A 157 -15.49 17.55 19.62
CA GLU A 157 -14.70 16.87 20.65
C GLU A 157 -13.55 17.76 21.14
N ILE A 158 -12.91 18.48 20.21
CA ILE A 158 -11.85 19.45 20.52
C ILE A 158 -12.44 20.62 21.31
N GLU A 159 -13.55 21.21 20.85
CA GLU A 159 -14.26 22.30 21.53
C GLU A 159 -14.59 21.93 22.99
N ASN A 160 -15.14 20.74 23.20
CA ASN A 160 -15.45 20.22 24.53
C ASN A 160 -14.20 20.08 25.43
N GLN A 161 -13.06 19.64 24.88
CA GLN A 161 -11.83 19.49 25.67
C GLN A 161 -11.15 20.83 26.01
N ILE A 162 -11.26 21.83 25.13
CA ILE A 162 -10.61 23.14 25.32
C ILE A 162 -11.54 24.19 25.95
N GLY A 163 -12.82 23.89 26.11
CA GLY A 163 -13.82 24.80 26.67
C GLY A 163 -14.15 25.99 25.77
N ALA A 164 -14.17 25.76 24.44
CA ALA A 164 -14.53 26.75 23.42
C ALA A 164 -16.01 26.64 23.03
#